data_AF-A0A3S4VH05-F1
#
_entry.id   AF-A0A3S4VH05-F1
#
_cell.length_a   1.000
_cell.length_b   1.000
_cell.length_c   1.000
_cell.angle_alpha   90.00
_cell.angle_beta   90.00
_cell.angle_gamma   90.00
#
_symmetry.space_group_name_H-M   'P 1'
#
loop_
_entity.id
_entity.type
_entity.pdbx_description
1 polymer ?
#
loop_
_entity_poly.entity_id
_entity_poly.type
_entity_poly.pdbx_seq_one_letter_code
_entity_poly.pdbx_strand_id
1 'polypeptide(L)' 'MQPDQPPRIGQCTKLRGMAKYARDGWSDVYHYEASSMVRIDYQFHRNHQTSEERAPCPAVRILRISLSSH' A
#
# COMPACT_ATOMS: atom_id res chain seq x y z
N MET A 1 -4.56 9.59 -7.74
CA MET A 1 -3.84 8.69 -6.81
C MET A 1 -2.66 8.14 -7.61
N GLN A 2 -1.41 8.43 -7.23
CA GLN A 2 -0.25 7.83 -7.91
C GLN A 2 0.15 6.54 -7.18
N PRO A 3 0.49 5.46 -7.89
CA PRO A 3 0.77 4.17 -7.29
C PRO A 3 2.03 4.12 -6.41
N ASP A 4 2.98 5.04 -6.61
CA ASP A 4 4.25 5.11 -5.87
C ASP A 4 4.22 6.07 -4.67
N GLN A 5 3.08 6.72 -4.41
CA GLN A 5 2.97 7.72 -3.35
C GLN A 5 1.81 7.40 -2.41
N PRO A 6 1.98 7.65 -1.09
CA PRO A 6 0.84 7.61 -0.19
C PRO A 6 -0.20 8.67 -0.63
N PRO A 7 -1.51 8.35 -0.55
CA PRO A 7 -2.60 9.30 -0.73
C PRO A 7 -2.43 10.52 0.18
N ARG A 8 -3.08 11.65 -0.18
CA ARG A 8 -3.03 12.87 0.62
C ARG A 8 -3.41 12.58 2.09
N ILE A 9 -2.65 13.18 2.99
CA ILE A 9 -2.77 13.04 4.45
C ILE A 9 -4.24 13.28 4.85
N GLY A 10 -4.81 12.38 5.66
CA GLY A 10 -6.20 12.40 6.13
C GLY A 10 -7.04 11.19 5.67
N GLN A 11 -6.67 10.54 4.57
CA GLN A 11 -7.29 9.28 4.12
C GLN A 11 -6.38 8.06 4.29
N CYS A 12 -5.10 8.30 4.60
CA CYS A 12 -4.08 7.26 4.69
C CYS A 12 -3.20 7.45 5.92
N THR A 13 -3.03 6.38 6.70
CA THR A 13 -2.24 6.34 7.92
C THR A 13 -1.20 5.21 7.84
N LYS A 14 0.06 5.53 8.10
CA LYS A 14 1.11 4.52 8.23
C LYS A 14 0.88 3.68 9.49
N LEU A 15 0.80 2.35 9.36
CA LEU A 15 0.60 1.47 10.51
C LEU A 15 1.90 1.29 11.31
N ARG A 16 1.84 1.60 12.61
CA ARG A 16 2.98 1.42 13.53
C ARG A 16 3.28 -0.06 13.75
N GLY A 17 4.56 -0.40 13.87
CA GLY A 17 5.02 -1.78 14.10
C GLY A 17 4.98 -2.70 12.87
N MET A 18 4.50 -2.21 11.74
CA MET A 18 4.41 -2.99 10.49
C MET A 18 5.67 -2.92 9.61
N ALA A 19 6.71 -2.22 10.07
CA ALA A 19 7.97 -2.08 9.33
C ALA A 19 8.69 -3.40 9.04
N LYS A 20 8.45 -4.43 9.88
CA LYS A 20 8.94 -5.79 9.64
C LYS A 20 8.45 -6.41 8.32
N TYR A 21 7.37 -5.87 7.74
CA TYR A 21 6.79 -6.29 6.47
C TYR A 21 7.26 -5.44 5.27
N ALA A 22 8.02 -4.37 5.51
CA ALA A 22 8.67 -3.56 4.47
C ALA A 22 9.96 -4.26 4.01
N ARG A 23 9.82 -5.25 3.14
CA ARG A 23 10.93 -6.04 2.58
C ARG A 23 11.02 -5.82 1.08
N ASP A 24 12.19 -6.08 0.51
CA ASP A 24 12.39 -6.12 -0.95
C ASP A 24 11.95 -4.84 -1.66
N GLY A 25 12.29 -3.68 -1.07
CA GLY A 25 11.96 -2.35 -1.61
C GLY A 25 10.51 -1.90 -1.44
N TRP A 26 9.65 -2.74 -0.85
CA TRP A 26 8.28 -2.36 -0.53
C TRP A 26 8.22 -1.41 0.67
N SER A 27 7.28 -0.47 0.61
CA SER A 27 7.02 0.48 1.68
C SER A 27 6.57 -0.23 2.98
N ASP A 28 6.53 0.52 4.09
CA ASP A 28 5.73 0.13 5.25
C ASP A 28 4.26 -0.06 4.87
N VAL A 29 3.49 -0.76 5.73
CA VAL A 29 2.05 -0.92 5.52
C VAL A 29 1.33 0.39 5.79
N TYR A 30 0.53 0.79 4.82
CA TYR A 30 -0.35 1.94 4.90
C TYR A 30 -1.80 1.49 4.99
N HIS A 31 -2.55 2.17 5.84
CA HIS A 31 -3.97 1.99 6.06
C HIS A 31 -4.73 3.08 5.34
N TYR A 32 -5.52 2.72 4.33
CA TYR A 32 -6.37 3.65 3.59
C TYR A 32 -7.83 3.42 3.94
N GLU A 33 -8.50 4.48 4.37
CA GLU A 33 -9.94 4.50 4.59
C GLU A 33 -10.62 4.97 3.30
N ALA A 34 -11.14 4.01 2.52
CA ALA A 34 -11.85 4.31 1.29
C ALA A 34 -13.28 4.81 1.56
N SER A 35 -13.91 4.29 2.61
CA SER A 35 -15.17 4.76 3.17
C SER A 35 -15.29 4.34 4.64
N SER A 36 -16.35 4.77 5.33
CA SER A 36 -16.63 4.34 6.71
C SER A 36 -16.76 2.82 6.89
N MET A 37 -17.03 2.09 5.80
CA MET A 37 -17.21 0.64 5.80
C MET A 37 -16.06 -0.10 5.11
N VAL A 38 -15.15 0.61 4.43
CA VAL A 38 -14.11 -0.01 3.59
C VAL A 38 -12.74 0.50 4.00
N ARG A 39 -11.92 -0.45 4.47
CA ARG A 39 -10.52 -0.22 4.84
C ARG A 39 -9.61 -1.10 4.00
N ILE A 40 -8.49 -0.54 3.55
CA ILE A 40 -7.51 -1.21 2.71
C ILE A 40 -6.13 -1.06 3.34
N ASP A 41 -5.51 -2.17 3.72
CA ASP A 41 -4.10 -2.20 4.09
C ASP A 41 -3.27 -2.56 2.86
N TYR A 42 -2.31 -1.71 2.50
CA TYR A 42 -1.54 -1.87 1.28
C TYR A 42 -0.11 -1.39 1.45
N GLN A 43 0.73 -1.75 0.47
CA GLN A 43 2.11 -1.28 0.34
C GLN A 43 2.36 -0.85 -1.11
N PHE A 44 3.33 0.04 -1.31
CA PHE A 44 3.75 0.47 -2.63
C PHE A 44 5.24 0.21 -2.85
N HIS A 45 5.64 0.09 -4.12
CA HIS A 45 7.01 -0.10 -4.55
C HIS A 45 7.24 0.70 -5.83
N ARG A 46 8.27 1.55 -5.85
CA ARG A 46 8.48 2.49 -6.97
C ARG A 46 8.98 1.82 -8.25
N ASN A 47 9.84 0.80 -8.12
CA ASN A 47 10.49 0.12 -9.25
C ASN A 47 10.27 -1.40 -9.18
N HIS A 48 9.01 -1.84 -9.07
CA HIS A 48 8.71 -3.27 -8.97
C HIS A 48 8.83 -3.93 -10.34
N GLN A 49 9.46 -5.10 -10.40
CA GLN A 49 9.65 -5.85 -11.63
C GLN A 49 9.06 -7.24 -11.45
N THR A 50 8.06 -7.57 -12.27
CA THR A 50 7.32 -8.85 -12.19
C THR A 50 7.99 -9.98 -12.96
N SER A 51 8.84 -9.64 -13.93
CA SER A 51 9.63 -10.57 -14.75
C SER A 51 10.84 -9.86 -15.33
N GLU A 52 11.91 -10.61 -15.63
CA GLU A 52 13.16 -10.07 -16.17
C GLU A 52 12.97 -9.34 -17.50
N GLU A 53 11.99 -9.76 -18.31
CA GLU A 53 11.69 -9.16 -19.62
C GLU A 53 10.97 -7.81 -19.55
N ARG A 54 10.45 -7.40 -18.39
CA ARG A 54 9.64 -6.18 -18.26
C ARG A 54 10.40 -5.09 -17.52
N ALA A 55 10.32 -3.86 -18.01
CA ALA A 55 10.91 -2.71 -17.33
C ALA A 55 10.27 -2.52 -15.93
N PRO A 56 11.06 -2.19 -14.88
CA PRO A 56 10.53 -1.90 -13.57
C PRO A 56 9.50 -0.76 -13.60
N CYS A 57 8.40 -0.92 -12.87
CA CYS A 57 7.36 0.09 -12.80
C CYS A 57 6.79 0.27 -11.38
N PRO A 58 6.14 1.41 -11.10
CA PRO A 58 5.40 1.60 -9.87
C PRO A 58 4.32 0.54 -9.67
N ALA A 59 4.29 -0.07 -8.49
CA ALA A 59 3.30 -1.08 -8.13
C ALA A 59 2.74 -0.85 -6.73
N VAL A 60 1.50 -1.29 -6.55
CA VAL A 60 0.82 -1.36 -5.26
C VAL A 60 0.41 -2.81 -5.02
N ARG A 61 0.62 -3.30 -3.80
CA ARG A 61 0.09 -4.59 -3.35
C ARG A 61 -0.92 -4.38 -2.25
N ILE A 62 -2.08 -5.01 -2.38
CA ILE A 62 -3.12 -5.02 -1.35
C ILE A 62 -2.86 -6.22 -0.45
N LEU A 63 -2.77 -5.98 0.85
CA LEU A 63 -2.57 -7.02 1.85
C LEU A 63 -3.90 -7.48 2.44
N ARG A 64 -4.80 -6.54 2.69
CA ARG A 64 -6.09 -6.80 3.32
C ARG A 64 -7.14 -5.79 2.85
N ILE A 65 -8.34 -6.29 2.63
CA ILE A 65 -9.54 -5.47 2.46
C ILE A 65 -10.50 -5.87 3.59
N SER A 66 -10.96 -4.89 4.36
CA SER A 66 -11.94 -5.10 5.43
C SER A 66 -13.20 -4.32 5.13
N LEU A 67 -14.35 -5.00 5.16
CA LEU A 67 -15.67 -4.46 4.80
C LEU A 67 -16.57 -4.31 6.05
N SER A 68 -16.01 -3.87 7.17
CA SER A 68 -16.74 -3.73 8.43
C SER A 68 -17.06 -2.27 8.75
N SER A 69 -18.32 -2.00 9.08
CA SER A 69 -18.74 -0.77 9.75
C SER A 69 -18.21 -0.78 11.19
N HIS A 70 -17.78 0.39 11.68
CA HIS A 70 -17.74 0.62 13.13
C HIS A 70 -19.16 0.62 13.70
#